data_AF-A0A7J9QZJ8-F1
#
_entry.id   AF-A0A7J9QZJ8-F1
#
_cell.length_a   1.000
_cell.length_b   1.000
_cell.length_c   1.000
_cell.angle_alpha   90.00
_cell.angle_beta   90.00
_cell.angle_gamma   90.00
#
_symmetry.space_group_name_H-M   'P 1'
#
loop_
_entity.id
_entity.type
_entity.pdbx_description
1 polymer ?
#
loop_
_entity_poly.entity_id
_entity_poly.type
_entity_poly.pdbx_seq_one_letter_code
_entity_poly.pdbx_strand_id
1 'polypeptide(L)'
;KEFSAQGKDLRYLLFSWLEEITFVLITEGFAIRRIEFDIIENNGYSINAKAFGETLDLKKHNFKVEIKAPTFYEMEIKQNDGVFMRFLLDL
;
A
#
# COMPACT_ATOMS: atom_id res chain seq x y z
N LYS A 1 -5.28 2.86 12.35
CA LYS A 1 -5.31 1.43 11.97
C LYS A 1 -3.89 0.91 11.93
N GLU A 2 -3.65 -0.30 12.41
CA GLU A 2 -2.32 -0.94 12.37
C GLU A 2 -2.43 -2.16 11.47
N PHE A 3 -1.44 -2.36 10.60
CA PHE A 3 -1.40 -3.45 9.63
C PHE A 3 0.05 -3.75 9.22
N SER A 4 0.26 -4.88 8.58
CA SER A 4 1.61 -5.34 8.21
C SER A 4 1.60 -6.00 6.84
N ALA A 5 2.68 -5.86 6.10
CA ALA A 5 2.87 -6.53 4.81
C ALA A 5 4.20 -7.28 4.81
N GLN A 6 4.31 -8.35 4.01
CA GLN A 6 5.52 -9.15 3.88
C GLN A 6 5.79 -9.52 2.42
N GLY A 7 7.05 -9.71 2.09
CA GLY A 7 7.48 -10.14 0.77
C GLY A 7 8.86 -10.79 0.79
N LYS A 8 9.06 -11.81 -0.04
CA LYS A 8 10.37 -12.45 -0.20
C LYS A 8 11.42 -11.55 -0.87
N ASP A 9 10.97 -10.55 -1.61
CA ASP A 9 11.78 -9.49 -2.22
C ASP A 9 10.98 -8.17 -2.22
N LEU A 10 11.62 -7.07 -2.64
CA LEU A 10 11.00 -5.74 -2.65
C LEU A 10 9.76 -5.63 -3.55
N ARG A 11 9.68 -6.39 -4.65
CA ARG A 11 8.51 -6.37 -5.55
C ARG A 11 7.32 -7.04 -4.88
N TYR A 12 7.54 -8.20 -4.25
CA TYR A 12 6.50 -8.85 -3.45
C TYR A 12 6.09 -8.00 -2.26
N LEU A 13 7.04 -7.31 -1.61
CA LEU A 13 6.72 -6.40 -0.51
C LEU A 13 5.83 -5.25 -0.99
N LEU A 14 6.17 -4.59 -2.10
CA LEU A 14 5.36 -3.50 -2.68
C LEU A 14 3.96 -3.99 -3.07
N PHE A 15 3.85 -5.18 -3.64
CA PHE A 15 2.56 -5.79 -3.97
C PHE A 15 1.69 -5.96 -2.71
N SER A 16 2.19 -6.71 -1.73
CA SER A 16 1.48 -6.97 -0.47
C SER A 16 1.14 -5.66 0.26
N TRP A 17 2.05 -4.68 0.22
CA TRP A 17 1.84 -3.36 0.82
C TRP A 17 0.66 -2.60 0.21
N LEU A 18 0.55 -2.61 -1.12
CA LEU A 18 -0.55 -1.96 -1.83
C LEU A 18 -1.88 -2.71 -1.62
N GLU A 19 -1.86 -4.04 -1.51
CA GLU A 19 -3.05 -4.83 -1.14
C GLU A 19 -3.58 -4.43 0.24
N GLU A 20 -2.71 -4.38 1.26
CA GLU A 20 -3.10 -4.01 2.62
C GLU A 20 -3.64 -2.57 2.70
N ILE A 21 -3.00 -1.62 2.01
CA ILE A 21 -3.51 -0.24 1.90
C ILE A 21 -4.91 -0.22 1.29
N THR A 22 -5.12 -0.98 0.22
CA THR A 22 -6.42 -1.06 -0.47
C THR A 22 -7.47 -1.69 0.44
N PHE A 23 -7.12 -2.74 1.16
CA PHE A 23 -8.00 -3.39 2.13
C PHE A 23 -8.43 -2.43 3.25
N VAL A 24 -7.49 -1.68 3.84
CA VAL A 24 -7.80 -0.67 4.88
C VAL A 24 -8.69 0.45 4.33
N LEU A 25 -8.44 0.90 3.10
CA LEU A 25 -9.24 1.97 2.48
C LEU A 25 -10.66 1.52 2.14
N ILE A 26 -10.79 0.41 1.41
CA ILE A 26 -12.04 -0.03 0.79
C ILE A 26 -12.83 -0.94 1.73
N THR A 27 -12.23 -2.05 2.14
CA THR A 27 -12.90 -3.08 2.94
C THR A 27 -13.17 -2.61 4.36
N GLU A 28 -12.21 -1.96 5.00
CA GLU A 28 -12.41 -1.39 6.33
C GLU A 28 -13.08 -0.01 6.32
N GLY A 29 -13.20 0.62 5.14
CA GLY A 29 -13.80 1.94 5.00
C GLY A 29 -13.06 3.01 5.79
N PHE A 30 -11.73 3.08 5.70
CA PHE A 30 -10.90 4.02 6.45
C PHE A 30 -10.11 4.94 5.51
N ALA A 31 -10.48 6.22 5.45
CA ALA A 31 -9.78 7.24 4.68
C ALA A 31 -8.43 7.57 5.32
N ILE A 32 -7.34 7.07 4.73
CA ILE A 32 -5.98 7.26 5.22
C ILE A 32 -5.49 8.67 4.84
N ARG A 33 -5.05 9.44 5.83
CA ARG A 33 -4.39 10.75 5.63
C ARG A 33 -2.86 10.66 5.74
N ARG A 34 -2.37 9.74 6.56
CA ARG A 34 -0.95 9.61 6.87
C ARG A 34 -0.64 8.17 7.27
N ILE A 35 0.49 7.65 6.84
CA ILE A 35 0.99 6.34 7.21
C ILE A 35 2.39 6.54 7.80
N GLU A 36 2.63 5.96 8.96
CA GLU A 36 3.97 5.74 9.50
C GLU A 36 4.29 4.25 9.36
N PHE A 37 5.52 3.92 9.01
CA PHE A 37 5.93 2.53 8.89
C PHE A 37 7.44 2.38 8.99
N ASP A 38 7.84 1.16 9.33
CA ASP A 38 9.23 0.71 9.32
C ASP A 38 9.37 -0.50 8.40
N ILE A 39 10.50 -0.62 7.71
CA ILE A 39 10.87 -1.78 6.90
C ILE A 39 11.93 -2.58 7.64
N ILE A 40 11.73 -3.89 7.76
CA ILE A 40 12.67 -4.82 8.36
C ILE A 40 13.13 -5.81 7.29
N GLU A 41 14.44 -5.99 7.16
CA GLU A 41 15.05 -6.97 6.27
C GLU A 41 15.65 -8.14 7.07
N ASN A 42 15.07 -9.33 6.92
CA ASN A 42 15.57 -10.57 7.55
C ASN A 42 15.06 -11.81 6.79
N ASN A 43 15.89 -12.39 5.91
CA ASN A 43 15.49 -13.49 5.01
C ASN A 43 14.21 -13.17 4.18
N GLY A 44 14.08 -11.91 3.76
CA GLY A 44 12.89 -11.33 3.18
C GLY A 44 12.66 -9.93 3.74
N TYR A 45 11.53 -9.32 3.41
CA TYR A 45 11.15 -7.99 3.86
C TYR A 45 9.79 -8.01 4.54
N SER A 46 9.65 -7.17 5.56
CA SER A 46 8.36 -6.88 6.20
C SER A 46 8.18 -5.40 6.46
N ILE A 47 6.92 -4.96 6.46
CA ILE A 47 6.50 -3.63 6.86
C ILE A 47 5.56 -3.77 8.06
N ASN A 48 5.81 -2.99 9.11
CA ASN A 48 4.82 -2.72 10.15
C ASN A 48 4.38 -1.28 10.03
N ALA A 49 3.07 -1.06 9.93
CA ALA A 49 2.53 0.25 9.64
C ALA A 49 1.39 0.67 10.55
N LYS A 50 1.30 1.99 10.72
CA LYS A 50 0.22 2.68 11.40
C LYS A 50 -0.37 3.74 10.49
N ALA A 51 -1.61 3.52 10.06
CA ALA A 51 -2.41 4.48 9.33
C ALA A 51 -3.20 5.39 10.28
N PHE A 52 -3.17 6.68 10.00
CA PHE A 52 -3.92 7.73 10.66
C PHE A 52 -4.87 8.38 9.67
N GLY A 53 -6.08 8.66 10.12
CA GLY A 53 -7.18 9.04 9.24
C GLY A 53 -8.51 8.97 9.97
N GLU A 54 -9.57 8.78 9.20
CA GLU A 54 -10.94 8.77 9.67
C GLU A 54 -11.79 7.75 8.91
N THR A 55 -13.01 7.50 9.37
CA THR A 55 -13.97 6.68 8.63
C THR A 55 -14.23 7.30 7.25
N LEU A 56 -14.26 6.47 6.23
CA LEU A 56 -14.49 6.87 4.85
C LEU A 56 -15.91 7.43 4.69
N ASP A 57 -15.98 8.73 4.46
CA ASP A 57 -17.19 9.43 4.01
C ASP A 57 -17.10 9.70 2.50
N LEU A 58 -17.98 9.05 1.72
CA LEU A 58 -17.98 9.16 0.25
C LEU A 58 -18.30 10.57 -0.25
N LYS A 59 -19.11 11.35 0.49
CA LYS A 59 -19.48 12.73 0.11
C LYS A 59 -18.31 13.67 0.34
N LYS A 60 -17.63 13.54 1.49
CA LYS A 60 -16.47 14.38 1.85
C LYS A 60 -15.24 14.05 1.04
N HIS A 61 -14.94 12.77 0.83
CA HIS A 61 -13.67 12.31 0.25
C HIS A 61 -13.69 12.15 -1.28
N ASN A 62 -14.83 12.40 -1.93
CA ASN A 62 -14.98 12.36 -3.39
C ASN A 62 -14.45 11.04 -3.99
N PHE A 63 -14.90 9.92 -3.43
CA PHE A 63 -14.48 8.59 -3.86
C PHE A 63 -15.09 8.28 -5.24
N LYS A 64 -14.26 8.18 -6.28
CA LYS A 64 -14.72 8.08 -7.68
C LYS A 64 -14.64 6.69 -8.28
N VAL A 65 -13.54 5.98 -8.05
CA VAL A 65 -13.27 4.67 -8.65
C VAL A 65 -12.69 3.76 -7.58
N GLU A 66 -13.24 2.56 -7.49
CA GLU A 66 -12.74 1.51 -6.62
C GLU A 66 -11.45 0.91 -7.21
N ILE A 67 -10.47 0.66 -6.35
CA ILE A 67 -9.26 -0.06 -6.74
C ILE A 67 -9.48 -1.51 -6.31
N LYS A 68 -9.32 -2.46 -7.24
CA LYS A 68 -9.48 -3.89 -6.97
C LYS A 68 -8.22 -4.49 -6.37
N ALA A 69 -7.11 -4.39 -7.10
CA ALA A 69 -5.85 -5.01 -6.70
C ALA A 69 -4.64 -4.39 -7.42
N PRO A 70 -3.45 -4.40 -6.80
CA PRO A 70 -2.20 -4.16 -7.51
C PRO A 70 -1.88 -5.30 -8.48
N THR A 71 -1.03 -5.04 -9.47
CA THR A 71 -0.54 -6.07 -10.41
C THR A 71 0.97 -6.09 -10.48
N PHE A 72 1.56 -7.26 -10.78
CA PHE A 72 2.99 -7.37 -11.08
C PHE A 72 3.37 -6.86 -12.49
N TYR A 73 2.37 -6.62 -13.34
CA TYR A 73 2.59 -6.17 -14.71
C TYR A 73 3.19 -4.76 -14.70
N GLU A 74 4.32 -4.59 -15.40
CA GLU A 74 5.12 -3.36 -15.43
C GLU A 74 5.61 -2.81 -14.07
N MET A 75 5.51 -3.59 -13.00
CA MET A 75 6.02 -3.19 -11.68
C MET A 75 7.54 -3.04 -11.71
N GLU A 76 8.02 -1.88 -11.26
CA GLU A 76 9.44 -1.52 -11.28
C GLU A 76 9.84 -0.79 -9.99
N ILE A 77 11.02 -1.14 -9.47
CA ILE A 77 11.69 -0.43 -8.37
C ILE A 77 13.12 -0.14 -8.83
N LYS A 78 13.50 1.14 -8.92
CA LYS A 78 14.84 1.61 -9.29
C LYS A 78 15.45 2.38 -8.12
N GLN A 79 16.70 2.08 -7.79
CA GLN A 79 17.43 2.69 -6.67
C GLN A 79 18.66 3.46 -7.17
N ASN A 80 18.45 4.49 -7.99
CA ASN A 80 19.52 5.31 -8.57
C ASN A 80 19.25 6.77 -8.21
N ASP A 81 20.12 7.40 -7.40
CA ASP A 81 19.95 8.77 -6.86
C ASP A 81 18.53 9.02 -6.29
N GLY A 82 18.13 8.12 -5.39
CA GLY A 82 16.79 8.07 -4.81
C GLY A 82 16.10 6.74 -5.11
N VAL A 83 14.83 6.63 -4.70
CA VAL A 83 14.01 5.45 -4.95
C VAL A 83 12.85 5.84 -5.85
N PHE A 84 12.78 5.21 -7.03
CA PHE A 84 11.67 5.32 -7.96
C PHE A 84 10.88 4.02 -7.97
N MET A 85 9.55 4.12 -7.86
CA MET A 85 8.64 2.97 -7.93
C MET A 85 7.55 3.25 -8.95
N ARG A 86 7.25 2.26 -9.78
CA ARG A 86 6.13 2.26 -10.72
C ARG A 86 5.34 0.97 -10.56
N PHE A 87 4.01 1.08 -10.57
CA PHE A 87 3.09 -0.05 -10.48
C PHE A 87 1.77 0.29 -11.18
N LEU A 88 1.01 -0.74 -11.52
CA LEU A 88 -0.33 -0.62 -12.09
C LEU A 88 -1.35 -1.21 -11.12
N LEU A 89 -2.48 -0.50 -11.00
CA LEU A 89 -3.63 -0.91 -10.20
C LEU A 89 -4.77 -1.28 -11.15
N ASP A 90 -5.44 -2.39 -10.86
CA ASP A 90 -6.68 -2.77 -11.51
C ASP A 90 -7.86 -2.04 -10.85
N LEU A 91 -8.84 -1.65 -11.67
CA LEU A 91 -10.01 -0.84 -11.29
C LEU A 91 -11.30 -1.64 -11.50
#